data_AF-A0AAP1C538-F1
#
_entry.id   AF-A0AAP1C538-F1
#
_cell.length_a   1.000
_cell.length_b   1.000
_cell.length_c   1.000
_cell.angle_alpha   90.00
_cell.angle_beta   90.00
_cell.angle_gamma   90.00
#
_symmetry.space_group_name_H-M   'P 1'
#
loop_
_entity.id
_entity.type
_entity.pdbx_description
1 polymer ?
#
loop_
_entity_poly.entity_id
_entity_poly.type
_entity_poly.pdbx_seq_one_letter_code
_entity_poly.pdbx_strand_id
1 'polypeptide(L)'
;MTAEQFRLLRLHDTRIKPLNQWALHEIFVKGRPQRELAAKLGINRSAMSQLVRKAWQRYLELPGNVTRLTTVTITIPAQYEQALHAWVEDAHRLSNRRDRNP
;
A
#
# COMPACT_ATOMS: atom_id res chain seq x y z
N MET A 1 -4.05 -5.76 -1.71
CA MET A 1 -3.60 -5.53 -0.32
C MET A 1 -4.40 -6.44 0.59
N THR A 2 -3.92 -6.81 1.77
CA THR A 2 -4.67 -7.63 2.73
C THR A 2 -5.78 -6.82 3.41
N ALA A 3 -6.76 -7.51 4.01
CA ALA A 3 -7.80 -6.85 4.81
C ALA A 3 -7.21 -6.03 5.98
N GLU A 4 -6.10 -6.50 6.55
CA GLU A 4 -5.39 -5.80 7.64
C GLU A 4 -4.70 -4.52 7.14
N GLN A 5 -4.03 -4.58 5.99
CA GLN A 5 -3.47 -3.37 5.34
C GLN A 5 -4.57 -2.34 5.03
N PHE A 6 -5.73 -2.81 4.57
CA PHE A 6 -6.88 -1.94 4.32
C PHE A 6 -7.48 -1.36 5.62
N ARG A 7 -7.50 -2.12 6.72
CA ARG A 7 -7.93 -1.65 8.04
C ARG A 7 -7.04 -0.49 8.51
N LEU A 8 -5.73 -0.62 8.36
CA LEU A 8 -4.77 0.44 8.70
C LEU A 8 -5.03 1.70 7.86
N LEU A 9 -5.24 1.56 6.54
CA LEU A 9 -5.63 2.69 5.68
C LEU A 9 -6.88 3.41 6.20
N ARG A 10 -7.90 2.67 6.64
CA ARG A 10 -9.15 3.23 7.18
C ARG A 10 -8.94 4.00 8.49
N LEU A 11 -8.03 3.55 9.36
CA LEU A 11 -7.73 4.21 10.63
C LEU A 11 -7.10 5.60 10.43
N HIS A 12 -6.37 5.79 9.32
CA HIS A 12 -5.73 7.07 9.01
C HIS A 12 -6.61 8.01 8.17
N ASP A 13 -7.77 7.55 7.68
CA ASP A 13 -8.61 8.32 6.76
C ASP A 13 -10.07 8.40 7.20
N THR A 14 -10.31 9.27 8.20
CA THR A 14 -11.62 9.49 8.82
C THR A 14 -12.62 10.22 7.92
N ARG A 15 -12.21 10.71 6.75
CA ARG A 15 -13.03 11.56 5.86
C ARG A 15 -13.70 10.79 4.71
N ILE A 16 -13.41 9.50 4.54
CA ILE A 16 -14.06 8.69 3.51
C ILE A 16 -15.46 8.28 3.98
N LYS A 17 -16.49 8.58 3.19
CA LYS A 17 -17.87 8.11 3.43
C LYS A 17 -17.92 6.58 3.55
N PRO A 18 -18.73 6.00 4.45
CA PRO A 18 -18.81 4.54 4.64
C PRO A 18 -19.03 3.75 3.33
N LEU A 19 -19.84 4.30 2.42
CA LEU A 19 -20.11 3.70 1.12
C LEU A 19 -18.86 3.60 0.23
N ASN A 20 -18.01 4.63 0.25
CA ASN A 20 -16.74 4.63 -0.48
C ASN A 20 -15.72 3.69 0.19
N GLN A 21 -15.74 3.56 1.51
CA GLN A 21 -14.90 2.59 2.23
C GLN A 21 -15.26 1.15 1.84
N TRP A 22 -16.56 0.84 1.75
CA TRP A 22 -17.03 -0.46 1.26
C TRP A 22 -16.54 -0.71 -0.17
N ALA A 23 -16.67 0.26 -1.07
CA ALA A 23 -16.23 0.14 -2.46
C ALA A 23 -14.72 -0.13 -2.57
N LEU A 24 -13.92 0.62 -1.80
CA LEU A 24 -12.47 0.45 -1.76
C LEU A 24 -12.06 -0.91 -1.18
N HIS A 25 -12.79 -1.43 -0.19
CA HIS A 25 -12.57 -2.78 0.33
C HIS A 25 -12.82 -3.85 -0.74
N GLU A 26 -13.95 -3.77 -1.45
CA GLU A 26 -14.27 -4.70 -2.52
C GLU A 26 -13.21 -4.69 -3.64
N ILE A 27 -12.62 -3.53 -3.95
CA ILE A 27 -11.56 -3.40 -4.96
C ILE A 27 -10.24 -3.95 -4.43
N PHE A 28 -9.75 -3.42 -3.32
CA PHE A 28 -8.37 -3.65 -2.88
C PHE A 28 -8.15 -4.98 -2.17
N VAL A 29 -9.18 -5.50 -1.52
CA VAL A 29 -9.13 -6.75 -0.74
C VAL A 29 -9.73 -7.90 -1.54
N LYS A 30 -10.89 -7.69 -2.20
CA LYS A 30 -11.59 -8.75 -2.93
C LYS A 30 -11.33 -8.77 -4.44
N GLY A 31 -10.58 -7.80 -4.97
CA GLY A 31 -10.23 -7.75 -6.39
C GLY A 31 -11.40 -7.44 -7.33
N ARG A 32 -12.53 -6.90 -6.84
CA ARG A 32 -13.66 -6.57 -7.70
C ARG A 32 -13.31 -5.45 -8.69
N PRO A 33 -13.79 -5.54 -9.93
CA PRO A 33 -13.48 -4.53 -10.95
C PRO A 33 -14.15 -3.19 -10.64
N GLN A 34 -13.38 -2.10 -10.80
CA GLN A 34 -13.86 -0.72 -10.56
C GLN A 34 -15.12 -0.38 -11.37
N ARG A 35 -15.25 -0.92 -12.59
CA ARG A 35 -16.39 -0.68 -13.48
C ARG A 35 -17.72 -1.16 -12.89
N GLU A 36 -17.72 -2.34 -12.27
CA GLU A 36 -18.91 -2.93 -11.65
C GLU A 36 -19.36 -2.09 -10.46
N LEU A 37 -18.41 -1.68 -9.63
CA LEU A 37 -18.69 -0.89 -8.43
C LEU A 37 -19.08 0.55 -8.77
N ALA A 38 -18.52 1.14 -9.84
CA ALA A 38 -18.93 2.45 -10.31
C ALA A 38 -20.41 2.44 -10.73
N ALA A 39 -20.82 1.43 -11.50
CA ALA A 39 -22.22 1.25 -11.89
C ALA A 39 -23.14 1.04 -10.68
N LYS A 40 -22.73 0.20 -9.73
CA LYS A 40 -23.51 -0.08 -8.51
C LYS A 40 -23.71 1.15 -7.62
N LEU A 41 -22.74 2.07 -7.61
CA LEU A 41 -22.79 3.29 -6.82
C LEU A 41 -23.36 4.49 -7.59
N GLY A 42 -23.75 4.30 -8.86
CA GLY A 42 -24.26 5.39 -9.70
C GLY A 42 -23.23 6.49 -9.98
N ILE A 43 -21.93 6.19 -9.87
CA ILE A 43 -20.87 7.16 -10.16
C ILE A 43 -20.19 6.85 -11.49
N ASN A 44 -19.64 7.86 -12.14
CA ASN A 44 -18.89 7.65 -13.37
C ASN A 44 -17.54 6.95 -13.09
N ARG A 45 -16.98 6.32 -14.14
CA ARG A 45 -15.73 5.56 -14.05
C ARG A 45 -14.54 6.42 -13.62
N SER A 46 -14.49 7.67 -14.05
CA SER A 46 -13.42 8.60 -13.69
C SER A 46 -13.42 8.93 -12.20
N ALA A 47 -14.60 9.17 -11.61
CA ALA A 47 -14.78 9.41 -10.19
C ALA A 47 -14.36 8.20 -9.36
N MET A 48 -14.71 6.98 -9.81
CA MET A 48 -14.23 5.74 -9.19
C MET A 48 -12.71 5.61 -9.28
N SER A 49 -12.12 5.84 -10.45
CA SER A 49 -10.67 5.76 -10.64
C SER A 49 -9.92 6.78 -9.77
N GLN A 50 -10.45 8.00 -9.65
CA GLN A 50 -9.92 9.03 -8.74
C GLN A 50 -10.01 8.62 -7.27
N LEU A 51 -11.12 8.02 -6.85
CA LEU A 51 -11.30 7.51 -5.48
C LEU A 51 -10.25 6.45 -5.16
N VAL A 52 -10.08 5.46 -6.05
CA VAL A 52 -9.08 4.39 -5.91
C VAL A 52 -7.67 4.96 -5.87
N ARG A 53 -7.33 5.86 -6.80
CA ARG A 53 -6.00 6.49 -6.85
C ARG A 53 -5.67 7.24 -5.57
N LYS A 54 -6.58 8.07 -5.05
CA LYS A 54 -6.37 8.82 -3.81
C LYS A 54 -6.17 7.91 -2.60
N ALA A 55 -6.99 6.86 -2.49
CA ALA A 55 -6.85 5.88 -1.42
C ALA A 55 -5.50 5.12 -1.51
N TRP A 56 -5.07 4.76 -2.72
CA TRP A 56 -3.77 4.12 -2.94
C TRP A 56 -2.60 5.05 -2.58
N GLN A 57 -2.64 6.31 -3.00
CA GLN A 57 -1.59 7.29 -2.67
C GLN A 57 -1.46 7.48 -1.16
N ARG A 58 -2.59 7.58 -0.44
CA ARG A 58 -2.59 7.67 1.02
C ARG A 58 -1.98 6.44 1.67
N TYR A 59 -2.30 5.24 1.18
CA TYR A 59 -1.66 4.01 1.65
C TYR A 59 -0.14 4.10 1.50
N LEU A 60 0.37 4.56 0.35
CA LEU A 60 1.82 4.73 0.13
C LEU A 60 2.48 5.80 1.01
N GLU A 61 1.72 6.75 1.55
CA GLU A 61 2.22 7.78 2.46
C GLU A 61 2.26 7.32 3.92
N LEU A 62 1.65 6.19 4.27
CA LEU A 62 1.64 5.69 5.64
C LEU A 62 3.03 5.23 6.10
N PRO A 63 3.52 5.69 7.27
CA PRO A 63 4.77 5.21 7.83
C PRO A 63 4.66 3.71 8.14
N GLY A 64 5.64 2.93 7.71
CA GLY A 64 5.64 1.46 7.85
C GLY A 64 5.08 0.70 6.65
N ASN A 65 4.62 1.41 5.61
CA ASN A 65 4.29 0.74 4.36
C ASN A 65 5.56 0.42 3.56
N VAL A 66 6.04 -0.81 3.71
CA VAL A 66 7.30 -1.36 3.13
C VAL A 66 7.31 -1.32 1.59
N THR A 67 6.24 -0.86 0.94
CA THR A 67 6.18 -0.76 -0.53
C THR A 67 6.99 0.40 -1.11
N ARG A 68 7.44 1.37 -0.32
CA ARG A 68 8.40 2.40 -0.79
C ARG A 68 9.83 1.94 -0.53
N LEU A 69 10.41 1.20 -1.47
CA LEU A 69 11.86 1.15 -1.60
C LEU A 69 12.35 2.59 -1.78
N THR A 70 13.02 3.13 -0.77
CA THR A 70 13.58 4.47 -0.81
C THR A 70 15.09 4.31 -0.83
N THR A 71 15.72 4.68 -1.94
CA THR A 71 17.18 4.70 -2.05
C THR A 71 17.70 5.90 -1.25
N VAL A 72 18.46 5.64 -0.20
CA VAL A 72 19.12 6.67 0.60
C VAL A 72 20.61 6.60 0.32
N THR A 73 21.22 7.74 0.00
CA THR A 73 22.69 7.85 -0.06
C THR A 73 23.18 8.35 1.29
N ILE A 74 24.05 7.59 1.95
CA ILE A 74 24.63 7.93 3.25
C ILE A 74 26.16 7.92 3.15
N THR A 75 26.82 8.79 3.91
CA THR A 75 28.28 8.74 4.09
C THR A 75 28.55 8.04 5.42
N ILE A 76 29.31 6.94 5.37
CA ILE A 76 29.67 6.14 6.54
C ILE A 76 31.19 5.90 6.59
N PRO A 77 31.78 5.70 7.78
CA PRO A 77 33.15 5.20 7.88
C PRO A 77 33.31 3.83 7.20
N ALA A 78 34.41 3.62 6.49
CA ALA A 78 34.65 2.42 5.68
C ALA A 78 34.54 1.10 6.47
N GLN A 79 34.87 1.11 7.76
CA GLN A 79 34.75 -0.06 8.65
C GLN A 79 33.31 -0.63 8.76
N TYR A 80 32.28 0.15 8.40
CA TYR A 80 30.88 -0.27 8.44
C TYR A 80 30.34 -0.74 7.08
N GLU A 81 31.13 -0.67 6.00
CA GLU A 81 30.68 -1.01 4.64
C GLU A 81 30.16 -2.45 4.56
N GLN A 82 30.92 -3.43 5.05
CA GLN A 82 30.50 -4.84 5.07
C GLN A 82 29.21 -5.06 5.87
N ALA A 83 29.07 -4.41 7.03
CA ALA A 83 27.87 -4.53 7.85
C ALA A 83 26.64 -3.93 7.15
N LEU A 84 26.81 -2.82 6.44
CA LEU A 84 25.75 -2.20 5.65
C LEU A 84 25.31 -3.11 4.49
N HIS A 85 26.26 -3.69 3.75
CA HIS A 85 25.95 -4.63 2.67
C HIS A 85 25.18 -5.85 3.19
N ALA A 86 25.63 -6.46 4.28
CA ALA A 86 24.93 -7.59 4.90
C ALA A 86 23.50 -7.23 5.32
N TRP A 87 23.30 -6.02 5.88
CA TRP A 87 21.98 -5.56 6.28
C TRP A 87 21.04 -5.32 5.09
N VAL A 88 21.55 -4.79 3.98
CA VAL A 88 20.78 -4.62 2.73
C VAL A 88 20.39 -5.98 2.15
N GLU A 89 21.30 -6.94 2.12
CA GLU A 89 21.02 -8.30 1.64
C GLU A 89 19.97 -9.02 2.50
N ASP A 90 20.05 -8.89 3.82
CA ASP A 90 19.07 -9.45 4.74
C ASP A 90 17.71 -8.76 4.60
N ALA A 91 17.67 -7.44 4.39
CA ALA A 91 16.44 -6.71 4.12
C ALA A 91 15.76 -7.20 2.82
N HIS A 92 16.54 -7.41 1.75
CA HIS A 92 16.05 -7.99 0.49
C HIS A 92 15.54 -9.43 0.67
N ARG A 93 16.22 -10.23 1.49
CA ARG A 93 15.80 -11.60 1.80
C ARG A 93 14.48 -11.63 2.56
N LEU A 94 14.33 -10.75 3.54
CA LEU A 94 13.13 -10.63 4.38
C LEU A 94 11.93 -10.08 3.61
N SER A 95 12.13 -9.15 2.68
CA SER A 95 11.05 -8.69 1.80
C SER A 95 10.52 -9.83 0.93
N ASN A 96 11.40 -10.62 0.33
CA ASN A 96 11.03 -11.72 -0.56
C ASN A 96 10.40 -12.91 0.19
N ARG A 97 10.69 -13.07 1.50
CA ARG A 97 10.09 -14.13 2.33
C ARG A 97 8.64 -13.83 2.72
N ARG A 98 8.28 -12.55 2.88
CA ARG A 98 6.89 -12.14 3.21
C ARG A 98 5.90 -12.45 2.09
N ASP A 99 6.36 -12.50 0.84
CA ASP A 99 5.52 -12.83 -0.32
C ASP A 99 5.24 -14.34 -0.47
N ARG A 100 5.85 -15.20 0.36
CA ARG A 100 5.82 -16.67 0.20
C ARG A 100 5.04 -17.43 1.29
N ASN A 101 4.42 -16.73 2.24
CA ASN A 101 3.54 -17.36 3.24
C ASN A 101 2.08 -16.93 2.97
N PRO A 102 1.21 -17.85 2.47
CA PRO A 102 -0.22 -17.60 2.31
C PRO A 102 -0.96 -17.50 3.66
#